data_AF-A0A087RX55-F1
#
_entry.id   AF-A0A087RX55-F1
#
_cell.length_a   1.000
_cell.length_b   1.000
_cell.length_c   1.000
_cell.angle_alpha   90.00
_cell.angle_beta   90.00
_cell.angle_gamma   90.00
#
_symmetry.space_group_name_H-M   'P 1'
#
loop_
_entity.id
_entity.type
_entity.pdbx_description
1 polymer ?
#
loop_
_entity_poly.entity_id
_entity_poly.type
_entity_poly.pdbx_seq_one_letter_code
_entity_poly.pdbx_strand_id
1 'polypeptide(L)'
;MVSVPHILSGISIILLIIYGADVMVGGGEGGAGFLPFDGMTRGIGFGMPPIILSFIAFFIPKRPRFKGLGMMLIVTGALIIIGGAISLGTAAESENAARMAGEGGGLIGIGAIIAALGGIEIKKSSKQ
;
A
#
# COMPACT_ATOMS: atom_id res chain seq x y z
N MET A 1 8.18 20.07 -10.87
CA MET A 1 7.25 19.55 -11.90
C MET A 1 6.72 18.21 -11.43
N VAL A 2 5.40 18.03 -11.40
CA VAL A 2 4.78 16.72 -11.10
C VAL A 2 4.88 15.87 -12.36
N SER A 3 5.57 14.73 -12.29
CA SER A 3 5.66 13.77 -13.40
C SER A 3 4.68 12.62 -13.22
N VAL A 4 4.36 11.89 -14.30
CA VAL A 4 3.42 10.76 -14.30
C VAL A 4 3.59 9.83 -13.07
N PRO A 5 4.81 9.45 -12.65
CA PRO A 5 4.98 8.56 -11.52
C PRO A 5 4.64 9.17 -10.16
N HIS A 6 4.75 10.50 -10.01
CA HIS A 6 4.26 11.19 -8.82
C HIS A 6 2.73 11.11 -8.75
N ILE A 7 2.06 11.23 -9.91
CA ILE A 7 0.60 11.10 -9.98
C ILE A 7 0.18 9.67 -9.61
N LEU A 8 0.83 8.66 -10.18
CA LEU A 8 0.53 7.25 -9.88
C LEU A 8 0.76 6.92 -8.39
N SER A 9 1.88 7.37 -7.82
CA SER A 9 2.17 7.18 -6.41
C SER A 9 1.19 7.96 -5.51
N GLY A 10 0.78 9.17 -5.91
CA GLY A 10 -0.23 9.95 -5.20
C GLY A 10 -1.60 9.25 -5.19
N ILE A 11 -2.04 8.74 -6.34
CA ILE A 11 -3.27 7.95 -6.45
C ILE A 11 -3.20 6.70 -5.55
N SER A 12 -2.04 6.03 -5.53
CA SER A 12 -1.81 4.85 -4.68
C SER A 12 -2.04 5.19 -3.20
N ILE A 13 -1.47 6.29 -2.72
CA ILE A 13 -1.62 6.74 -1.33
C ILE A 13 -3.08 7.07 -1.02
N ILE A 14 -3.76 7.81 -1.90
CA ILE A 14 -5.16 8.20 -1.70
C ILE A 14 -6.06 6.96 -1.62
N LEU A 15 -5.91 6.02 -2.55
CA LEU A 15 -6.66 4.77 -2.55
C LEU A 15 -6.45 3.97 -1.26
N LEU A 16 -5.19 3.89 -0.80
CA LEU A 16 -4.83 3.16 0.39
C LEU A 16 -5.35 3.83 1.68
N ILE A 17 -5.39 5.16 1.73
CA ILE A 17 -6.00 5.92 2.83
C ILE A 17 -7.50 5.68 2.86
N ILE A 18 -8.18 5.75 1.70
CA ILE A 18 -9.63 5.48 1.61
C ILE A 18 -9.93 4.06 2.08
N TYR A 19 -9.17 3.08 1.59
CA TYR A 19 -9.33 1.69 1.99
C TYR A 19 -9.06 1.47 3.49
N GLY A 20 -7.94 1.99 4.00
CA GLY A 20 -7.59 1.87 5.42
C GLY A 20 -8.64 2.49 6.32
N ALA A 21 -9.12 3.69 5.96
CA ALA A 21 -10.21 4.35 6.69
C ALA A 21 -11.51 3.52 6.63
N ASP A 22 -11.85 2.94 5.48
CA ASP A 22 -13.03 2.10 5.32
C ASP A 22 -12.99 0.86 6.22
N VAL A 23 -11.85 0.15 6.22
CA VAL A 23 -11.61 -1.02 7.06
C VAL A 23 -11.68 -0.65 8.55
N MET A 24 -11.11 0.48 8.95
CA MET A 24 -11.17 0.95 10.34
C MET A 24 -12.60 1.30 10.77
N VAL A 25 -13.37 2.00 9.92
CA VAL A 25 -14.77 2.34 10.20
C VAL A 25 -15.65 1.08 10.24
N GLY A 26 -15.38 0.11 9.36
CA GLY A 26 -16.12 -1.15 9.30
C GLY A 26 -15.85 -2.09 10.48
N GLY A 27 -14.81 -1.85 11.28
CA GLY A 27 -14.41 -2.75 12.35
C GLY A 27 -13.58 -3.95 11.88
N GLY A 28 -12.83 -3.80 10.78
CA GLY A 28 -11.97 -4.83 10.20
C GLY A 28 -12.39 -5.26 8.79
N GLU A 29 -11.62 -6.16 8.18
CA GLU A 29 -11.78 -6.55 6.76
C GLU A 29 -13.14 -7.19 6.46
N GLY A 30 -13.75 -7.87 7.44
CA GLY A 30 -15.08 -8.49 7.30
C GLY A 30 -16.25 -7.55 7.64
N GLY A 31 -15.96 -6.36 8.14
CA GLY A 31 -16.98 -5.44 8.66
C GLY A 31 -17.56 -4.51 7.60
N ALA A 32 -18.71 -3.91 7.88
CA ALA A 32 -19.41 -3.02 6.95
C ALA A 32 -18.88 -1.58 7.08
N GLY A 33 -17.81 -1.27 6.34
CA GLY A 33 -17.33 0.10 6.13
C GLY A 33 -18.32 1.02 5.38
N PHE A 34 -17.87 2.22 5.02
CA PHE A 34 -18.66 3.21 4.28
C PHE A 34 -18.69 2.97 2.77
N LEU A 35 -17.77 2.16 2.23
CA LEU A 35 -17.79 1.72 0.85
C LEU A 35 -18.90 0.66 0.67
N PRO A 36 -19.81 0.81 -0.30
CA PRO A 36 -20.97 -0.06 -0.50
C PRO A 36 -20.60 -1.37 -1.22
N PHE A 37 -19.57 -2.04 -0.72
CA PHE A 37 -19.01 -3.28 -1.27
C PHE A 37 -18.68 -4.23 -0.12
N ASP A 38 -18.60 -5.53 -0.40
CA ASP A 38 -18.16 -6.51 0.58
C ASP A 38 -16.64 -6.38 0.87
N GLY A 39 -16.17 -6.98 1.97
CA GLY A 39 -14.77 -6.90 2.42
C GLY A 39 -13.75 -7.30 1.35
N MET A 40 -14.02 -8.41 0.66
CA MET A 40 -13.12 -8.96 -0.35
C MET A 40 -13.05 -8.06 -1.58
N THR A 41 -14.19 -7.59 -2.07
CA THR A 41 -14.25 -6.66 -3.21
C THR A 41 -13.51 -5.36 -2.91
N ARG A 42 -13.56 -4.87 -1.67
CA ARG A 42 -12.83 -3.65 -1.26
C ARG A 42 -11.33 -3.88 -1.18
N GLY A 43 -10.89 -5.02 -0.62
CA GLY A 43 -9.47 -5.40 -0.60
C GLY A 43 -8.89 -5.52 -2.01
N ILE A 44 -9.60 -6.16 -2.93
CA ILE A 44 -9.18 -6.29 -4.33
C ILE A 44 -9.27 -4.95 -5.08
N GLY A 45 -10.33 -4.18 -4.85
CA GLY A 45 -10.61 -2.94 -5.59
C GLY A 45 -9.80 -1.72 -5.13
N PHE A 46 -9.45 -1.65 -3.84
CA PHE A 46 -8.77 -0.49 -3.26
C PHE A 46 -7.44 -0.83 -2.56
N GLY A 47 -7.25 -2.08 -2.11
CA GLY A 47 -6.00 -2.52 -1.47
C GLY A 47 -4.92 -2.98 -2.47
N MET A 48 -5.30 -3.72 -3.51
CA MET A 48 -4.37 -4.22 -4.53
C MET A 48 -3.84 -3.16 -5.51
N PRO A 49 -4.66 -2.25 -6.07
CA PRO A 49 -4.16 -1.29 -7.06
C PRO A 49 -3.01 -0.40 -6.58
N PRO A 50 -3.00 0.11 -5.33
CA PRO A 50 -1.84 0.83 -4.78
C PRO A 50 -0.51 0.08 -4.88
N ILE A 51 -0.52 -1.25 -4.70
CA ILE A 51 0.68 -2.09 -4.82
C ILE A 51 1.18 -2.03 -6.27
N ILE A 52 0.31 -2.35 -7.22
CA ILE A 52 0.64 -2.38 -8.67
C ILE A 52 1.11 -1.00 -9.14
N LEU A 53 0.37 0.05 -8.79
CA LEU A 53 0.69 1.42 -9.15
C LEU A 53 2.03 1.88 -8.57
N SER A 54 2.39 1.45 -7.35
CA SER A 54 3.69 1.74 -6.74
C SER A 54 4.85 1.08 -7.47
N PHE A 55 4.69 -0.19 -7.87
CA PHE A 55 5.69 -0.88 -8.69
C PHE A 55 5.87 -0.20 -10.04
N ILE A 56 4.77 0.10 -10.74
CA ILE A 56 4.81 0.83 -12.02
C ILE A 56 5.48 2.19 -11.85
N ALA A 57 5.10 2.95 -10.82
CA ALA A 57 5.67 4.26 -10.53
C ALA A 57 7.18 4.19 -10.30
N PHE A 58 7.69 3.15 -9.65
CA PHE A 58 9.13 2.96 -9.45
C PHE A 58 9.87 2.66 -10.77
N PHE A 59 9.34 1.75 -11.59
CA PHE A 59 10.02 1.29 -12.80
C PHE A 59 9.94 2.25 -13.99
N ILE A 60 8.99 3.20 -14.02
CA ILE A 60 8.93 4.21 -15.07
C ILE A 60 10.25 4.99 -15.12
N PRO A 61 10.98 4.98 -16.26
CA PRO A 61 12.22 5.74 -16.42
C PRO A 61 11.96 7.24 -16.27
N LYS A 62 12.77 7.91 -15.44
CA LYS A 62 12.69 9.35 -15.19
C LYS A 62 14.08 9.95 -15.17
N ARG A 63 14.26 11.07 -15.87
CA ARG A 63 15.41 11.96 -15.71
C ARG A 63 14.91 13.40 -15.74
N PRO A 64 15.22 14.23 -14.73
CA PRO A 64 15.93 13.91 -13.48
C PRO A 64 15.07 13.09 -12.51
N ARG A 65 15.70 12.25 -11.68
CA ARG A 65 15.04 11.56 -10.57
C ARG A 65 14.85 12.51 -9.39
N PHE A 66 13.65 12.53 -8.81
CA PHE A 66 13.30 13.40 -7.69
C PHE A 66 13.16 12.60 -6.37
N LYS A 67 13.70 13.15 -5.29
CA LYS A 67 13.61 12.56 -3.93
C LYS A 67 12.15 12.40 -3.46
N GLY A 68 11.25 13.27 -3.94
CA GLY A 68 9.83 13.28 -3.58
C GLY A 68 9.13 11.95 -3.86
N LEU A 69 9.36 11.35 -5.04
CA LEU A 69 8.76 10.06 -5.36
C LEU A 69 9.24 8.95 -4.42
N GLY A 70 10.54 8.92 -4.10
CA GLY A 70 11.08 7.91 -3.18
C GLY A 70 10.45 8.00 -1.79
N MET A 71 10.18 9.21 -1.30
CA MET A 71 9.43 9.43 -0.06
C MET A 71 7.98 8.92 -0.16
N MET A 72 7.30 9.18 -1.28
CA MET A 72 5.92 8.69 -1.49
C MET A 72 5.84 7.16 -1.50
N LEU A 73 6.83 6.48 -2.11
CA LEU A 73 6.93 5.01 -2.06
C LEU A 73 7.18 4.50 -0.65
N ILE A 74 8.03 5.16 0.15
CA ILE A 74 8.23 4.81 1.56
C ILE A 74 6.92 4.92 2.34
N VAL A 75 6.18 6.03 2.17
CA VAL A 75 4.88 6.22 2.81
C VAL A 75 3.89 5.13 2.38
N THR A 76 3.84 4.81 1.09
CA THR A 76 2.95 3.75 0.58
C THR A 76 3.31 2.39 1.17
N GLY A 77 4.59 2.04 1.20
CA GLY A 77 5.07 0.80 1.82
C GLY A 77 4.74 0.73 3.31
N ALA A 78 4.90 1.82 4.04
CA ALA A 78 4.55 1.89 5.46
C ALA A 78 3.04 1.68 5.70
N LEU A 79 2.18 2.31 4.91
CA LEU A 79 0.74 2.11 5.01
C LEU A 79 0.32 0.66 4.72
N ILE A 80 0.95 0.01 3.74
CA ILE A 80 0.70 -1.42 3.44
C ILE A 80 1.14 -2.30 4.62
N ILE A 81 2.32 -2.03 5.21
CA ILE A 81 2.79 -2.75 6.41
C ILE A 81 1.80 -2.60 7.56
N ILE A 82 1.29 -1.39 7.79
CA ILE A 82 0.29 -1.13 8.84
C ILE A 82 -0.97 -1.96 8.58
N GLY A 83 -1.48 -1.97 7.34
CA GLY A 83 -2.62 -2.81 6.97
C GLY A 83 -2.37 -4.30 7.21
N GLY A 84 -1.19 -4.80 6.81
CA GLY A 84 -0.79 -6.18 7.05
C GLY A 84 -0.65 -6.54 8.53
N ALA A 85 -0.13 -5.62 9.35
CA ALA A 85 -0.02 -5.79 10.79
C ALA A 85 -1.40 -5.83 11.47
N ILE A 86 -2.35 -5.00 11.02
CA ILE A 86 -3.73 -5.04 11.50
C ILE A 86 -4.38 -6.38 11.14
N SER A 87 -4.25 -6.85 9.90
CA SER A 87 -4.77 -8.14 9.44
C SER A 87 -4.18 -9.32 10.23
N LEU A 88 -2.88 -9.27 10.56
CA LEU A 88 -2.24 -10.26 11.45
C LEU A 88 -2.77 -10.19 12.89
N GLY A 89 -3.01 -8.99 13.42
CA GLY A 89 -3.52 -8.79 14.76
C GLY A 89 -4.93 -9.35 14.96
N THR A 90 -5.79 -9.22 13.93
CA THR A 90 -7.15 -9.75 13.96
C THR A 90 -7.25 -11.22 13.54
N ALA A 91 -6.22 -11.77 12.88
CA ALA A 91 -6.19 -13.17 12.45
C ALA A 91 -6.42 -14.15 13.62
N ALA A 92 -5.88 -13.86 14.80
CA ALA A 92 -5.97 -14.71 15.99
C ALA A 92 -7.40 -14.94 16.50
N GLU A 93 -8.33 -14.03 16.17
CA GLU A 93 -9.74 -14.08 16.58
C GLU A 93 -10.65 -14.66 15.50
N SER A 94 -10.08 -15.05 14.35
CA SER A 94 -10.83 -15.53 13.19
C SER A 94 -10.79 -17.05 13.03
N GLU A 95 -11.89 -17.63 12.55
CA GLU A 95 -11.95 -19.05 12.14
C GLU A 95 -10.97 -19.37 11.00
N ASN A 96 -10.50 -18.34 10.28
CA ASN A 96 -9.55 -18.42 9.17
C ASN A 96 -8.15 -17.89 9.52
N ALA A 97 -7.71 -18.07 10.77
CA ALA A 97 -6.46 -17.50 11.30
C ALA A 97 -5.24 -17.75 10.41
N ALA A 98 -5.06 -18.98 9.90
CA ALA A 98 -3.92 -19.32 9.04
C ALA A 98 -3.94 -18.56 7.71
N ARG A 99 -5.13 -18.34 7.13
CA ARG A 99 -5.30 -17.61 5.86
C ARG A 99 -5.02 -16.12 6.06
N MET A 100 -5.62 -15.51 7.08
CA MET A 100 -5.44 -14.09 7.39
C MET A 100 -4.01 -13.78 7.83
N ALA A 101 -3.35 -14.69 8.55
CA ALA A 101 -1.93 -14.55 8.87
C ALA A 101 -1.04 -14.60 7.62
N GLY A 102 -1.38 -15.46 6.65
CA GLY A 102 -0.70 -15.49 5.34
C GLY A 102 -0.89 -14.20 4.54
N GLU A 103 -2.11 -13.67 4.51
CA GLU A 103 -2.43 -12.40 3.84
C GLU A 103 -1.71 -11.21 4.49
N GLY A 104 -1.83 -11.05 5.81
CA GLY A 104 -1.17 -9.98 6.55
C GLY A 104 0.37 -10.07 6.49
N GLY A 105 0.93 -11.28 6.59
CA GLY A 105 2.37 -11.51 6.40
C GLY A 105 2.84 -11.16 5.00
N GLY A 106 2.06 -11.53 3.97
CA GLY A 106 2.31 -11.17 2.58
C GLY A 106 2.30 -9.66 2.36
N LEU A 107 1.32 -8.94 2.93
CA LEU A 107 1.24 -7.49 2.88
C LEU A 107 2.45 -6.82 3.53
N ILE A 108 2.89 -7.29 4.70
CA ILE A 108 4.10 -6.77 5.35
C ILE A 108 5.32 -6.95 4.43
N GLY A 109 5.49 -8.14 3.84
CA GLY A 109 6.59 -8.42 2.91
C GLY A 109 6.57 -7.48 1.70
N ILE A 110 5.41 -7.31 1.06
CA ILE A 110 5.24 -6.42 -0.09
C ILE A 110 5.48 -4.96 0.29
N GLY A 111 4.93 -4.51 1.41
CA GLY A 111 5.12 -3.14 1.90
C GLY A 111 6.58 -2.83 2.22
N ALA A 112 7.32 -3.79 2.80
CA ALA A 112 8.76 -3.68 3.03
C ALA A 112 9.55 -3.55 1.72
N ILE A 113 9.18 -4.34 0.69
CA ILE A 113 9.77 -4.21 -0.66
C ILE A 113 9.53 -2.81 -1.22
N ILE A 114 8.28 -2.33 -1.21
CA ILE A 114 7.94 -1.00 -1.74
C ILE A 114 8.68 0.11 -0.98
N ALA A 115 8.78 0.02 0.34
CA ALA A 115 9.55 0.97 1.14
C ALA A 115 11.05 0.95 0.78
N ALA A 116 11.62 -0.24 0.60
CA ALA A 116 13.01 -0.39 0.15
C ALA A 116 13.24 0.21 -1.25
N LEU A 117 12.31 0.01 -2.19
CA LEU A 117 12.33 0.65 -3.51
C LEU A 117 12.31 2.19 -3.38
N GLY A 118 11.49 2.73 -2.48
CA GLY A 118 11.50 4.16 -2.17
C GLY A 118 12.85 4.66 -1.67
N GLY A 119 13.49 3.94 -0.75
CA GLY A 119 14.85 4.24 -0.28
C GLY A 119 15.90 4.20 -1.40
N ILE A 120 15.80 3.21 -2.29
CA ILE A 120 16.67 3.10 -3.49
C ILE A 120 16.47 4.31 -4.40
N GLU A 121 15.24 4.76 -4.62
CA GLU A 121 14.94 5.90 -5.48
C GLU A 121 15.52 7.21 -4.89
N ILE A 122 15.42 7.42 -3.58
CA ILE A 122 16.05 8.58 -2.91
C ILE A 122 17.57 8.55 -3.11
N LYS A 123 18.20 7.39 -2.90
CA LYS A 123 19.66 7.23 -3.09
C LYS A 123 20.08 7.49 -4.53
N LYS A 124 19.31 7.03 -5.51
CA LYS A 124 19.58 7.28 -6.94
C LYS A 124 19.37 8.74 -7.31
N SER A 125 18.34 9.39 -6.76
CA SER A 125 18.05 10.81 -6.98
C SER A 125 19.16 11.72 -6.42
N SER A 126 19.82 11.33 -5.34
CA SER A 126 20.91 12.12 -4.74
C SER A 126 22.27 11.97 -5.44
N LYS A 127 22.41 11.04 -6.40
CA LYS A 127 23.64 10.81 -7.18
C LYS A 127 23.58 11.42 -8.59
N GLN A 128 22.42 11.96 -9.00
CA GLN A 128 22.27 12.77 -10.21
C GLN A 128 22.44 14.24 -9.88
#